data_AF-A0A0F8W719-F1
#
_entry.id   AF-A0A0F8W719-F1
#
_cell.length_a   1.000
_cell.length_b   1.000
_cell.length_c   1.000
_cell.angle_alpha   90.00
_cell.angle_beta   90.00
_cell.angle_gamma   90.00
#
_symmetry.space_group_name_H-M   'P 1'
#
loop_
_entity.id
_entity.type
_entity.pdbx_description
1 polymer ?
#
loop_
_entity_poly.entity_id
_entity_poly.type
_entity_poly.pdbx_seq_one_letter_code
_entity_poly.pdbx_strand_id
1 'polypeptide(L)'
;MYLDFDNVPFYIGKGKGQRYKISNHLYKNNTNTFLIRKIKKVSADNIKVHFLHENLTEDEAVYWERYWIKYIGRRDLKEGTLCNLTDGGEGSTGRICSKETKQKISASLVGEKSPMYGTHISVEHRRKLCEINKGENHPMYGRVHSKEARRKMSLASKKLSRKFTKAKVEEIRKLYKGSATLLQIGNLFNAGITTIRNIVKHKTYIEFR
;
A
#
# COMPACT_ATOMS: atom_id res chain seq x y z
N MET A 1 -27.55 -2.67 8.37
CA MET A 1 -28.04 -2.01 9.61
C MET A 1 -28.67 -3.06 10.51
N TYR A 2 -28.38 -3.05 11.81
CA TYR A 2 -29.05 -3.93 12.78
C TYR A 2 -30.05 -3.13 13.60
N LEU A 3 -31.25 -3.70 13.73
CA LEU A 3 -32.39 -3.12 14.43
C LEU A 3 -32.79 -4.04 15.59
N ASP A 4 -33.19 -3.45 16.72
CA ASP A 4 -33.73 -4.19 17.86
C ASP A 4 -35.25 -4.45 17.75
N PHE A 5 -35.86 -4.92 18.83
CA PHE A 5 -37.28 -5.27 18.88
C PHE A 5 -38.21 -4.08 18.59
N ASP A 6 -37.79 -2.87 18.94
CA ASP A 6 -38.53 -1.62 18.67
C ASP A 6 -38.21 -1.04 17.28
N ASN A 7 -37.46 -1.79 16.46
CA ASN A 7 -36.89 -1.34 15.18
C ASN A 7 -35.95 -0.14 15.33
N VAL A 8 -35.30 0.02 16.49
CA VAL A 8 -34.32 1.10 16.71
C VAL A 8 -32.95 0.66 16.17
N PRO A 9 -32.29 1.45 15.30
CA PRO A 9 -30.97 1.13 14.79
C PRO A 9 -29.94 1.17 15.91
N PHE A 10 -29.15 0.12 16.05
CA PHE A 10 -28.09 0.07 17.07
C PHE A 10 -26.71 -0.29 16.49
N TYR A 11 -26.62 -0.65 15.21
CA TYR A 11 -25.33 -0.89 14.55
C TYR A 11 -25.41 -0.69 13.04
N ILE A 12 -24.41 -0.01 12.50
CA ILE A 12 -24.17 0.15 11.06
C ILE A 12 -22.83 -0.49 10.72
N GLY A 13 -22.76 -1.18 9.60
CA GLY A 13 -21.52 -1.71 9.10
C GLY A 13 -21.65 -2.08 7.63
N LYS A 14 -20.51 -2.08 6.93
CA LYS A 14 -20.40 -2.59 5.57
C LYS A 14 -19.86 -4.02 5.52
N GLY A 15 -20.22 -4.76 4.48
CA GLY A 15 -19.70 -6.12 4.29
C GLY A 15 -20.12 -6.74 2.97
N LYS A 16 -19.42 -7.80 2.60
CA LYS A 16 -19.72 -8.64 1.43
C LYS A 16 -20.06 -10.06 1.87
N GLY A 17 -20.98 -10.70 1.16
CA GLY A 17 -21.39 -12.07 1.43
C GLY A 17 -22.01 -12.21 2.83
N GLN A 18 -21.52 -13.14 3.63
CA GLN A 18 -22.12 -13.52 4.91
C GLN A 18 -21.68 -12.63 6.09
N ARG A 19 -20.95 -11.54 5.86
CA ARG A 19 -20.41 -10.66 6.93
C ARG A 19 -21.48 -10.01 7.80
N TYR A 20 -22.69 -9.81 7.29
CA TYR A 20 -23.83 -9.25 8.03
C TYR A 20 -24.40 -10.18 9.11
N LYS A 21 -23.97 -11.44 9.16
CA LYS A 21 -24.48 -12.38 10.17
C LYS A 21 -24.06 -11.94 11.58
N ILE A 22 -25.02 -11.98 12.50
CA ILE A 22 -24.82 -11.64 13.92
C ILE A 22 -23.76 -12.53 14.57
N SER A 23 -23.70 -13.81 14.19
CA SER A 23 -22.69 -14.77 14.69
C SER A 23 -21.26 -14.30 14.47
N ASN A 24 -21.00 -13.56 13.38
CA ASN A 24 -19.68 -12.99 13.10
C ASN A 24 -19.28 -11.88 14.07
N HIS A 25 -20.14 -11.45 14.99
CA HIS A 25 -19.80 -10.46 16.03
C HIS A 25 -19.56 -11.09 17.40
N LEU A 26 -19.86 -12.37 17.57
CA LEU A 26 -19.84 -13.07 18.87
C LEU A 26 -18.56 -13.87 19.14
N TYR A 27 -17.53 -13.74 18.30
CA TYR A 27 -16.23 -14.39 18.49
C TYR A 27 -15.44 -13.78 19.67
N LYS A 28 -14.62 -14.60 20.34
CA LYS A 28 -13.88 -14.23 21.57
C LYS A 28 -12.99 -12.99 21.44
N ASN A 29 -12.53 -12.65 20.23
CA ASN A 29 -11.59 -11.56 19.98
C ASN A 29 -12.27 -10.26 19.50
N ASN A 30 -13.60 -10.15 19.55
CA ASN A 30 -14.27 -8.92 19.18
C ASN A 30 -14.16 -7.90 20.32
N THR A 31 -13.61 -6.73 20.02
CA THR A 31 -13.36 -5.66 20.99
C THR A 31 -14.57 -4.76 21.21
N ASN A 32 -15.62 -4.83 20.37
CA ASN A 32 -16.82 -4.02 20.52
C ASN A 32 -17.77 -4.57 21.59
N THR A 33 -17.45 -4.27 22.84
CA THR A 33 -18.23 -4.73 24.00
C THR A 33 -19.66 -4.19 24.03
N PHE A 34 -19.92 -2.97 23.54
CA PHE A 34 -21.26 -2.40 23.48
C PHE A 34 -22.17 -3.18 22.53
N LEU A 35 -21.66 -3.49 21.34
CA LEU A 35 -22.38 -4.28 20.34
C LEU A 35 -22.68 -5.68 20.86
N ILE A 36 -21.67 -6.37 21.42
CA ILE A 36 -21.84 -7.73 21.96
C ILE A 36 -22.89 -7.75 23.08
N ARG A 37 -22.84 -6.79 24.01
CA ARG A 37 -23.82 -6.67 25.10
C ARG A 37 -25.22 -6.42 24.58
N LYS A 38 -25.39 -5.54 23.59
CA LYS A 38 -26.70 -5.26 22.97
C LYS A 38 -27.23 -6.49 22.24
N ILE A 39 -26.40 -7.20 21.48
CA ILE A 39 -26.77 -8.46 20.81
C ILE A 39 -27.25 -9.50 21.83
N LYS A 40 -26.50 -9.71 22.91
CA LYS A 40 -26.87 -10.65 23.98
C LYS A 40 -28.18 -10.27 24.67
N LYS A 41 -28.44 -8.97 24.85
CA LYS A 41 -29.67 -8.46 25.47
C LYS A 41 -30.90 -8.65 24.58
N VAL A 42 -30.76 -8.38 23.28
CA VAL A 42 -31.87 -8.49 22.32
C VAL A 42 -32.14 -9.96 21.94
N SER A 43 -31.13 -10.83 22.07
CA SER A 43 -31.06 -12.17 21.46
C SER A 43 -30.84 -12.09 19.94
N ALA A 44 -29.99 -12.97 19.41
CA ALA A 44 -29.60 -12.95 18.00
C ALA A 44 -30.80 -13.15 17.06
N ASP A 45 -31.78 -13.95 17.46
CA ASP A 45 -32.97 -14.27 16.66
C ASP A 45 -33.94 -13.09 16.51
N ASN A 46 -33.87 -12.12 17.43
CA ASN A 46 -34.74 -10.94 17.42
C ASN A 46 -34.10 -9.73 16.72
N ILE A 47 -32.87 -9.86 16.21
CA ILE A 47 -32.18 -8.77 15.52
C ILE A 47 -32.56 -8.80 14.04
N LYS A 48 -33.19 -7.72 13.59
CA LYS A 48 -33.49 -7.55 12.16
C LYS A 48 -32.30 -6.92 11.45
N VAL A 49 -31.86 -7.54 10.37
CA VAL A 49 -30.83 -6.99 9.49
C VAL A 49 -31.50 -6.33 8.30
N HIS A 50 -31.30 -5.01 8.16
CA HIS A 50 -31.81 -4.22 7.04
C HIS A 50 -30.65 -3.75 6.15
N PHE A 51 -30.72 -4.03 4.86
CA PHE A 51 -29.75 -3.58 3.86
C PHE A 51 -30.18 -2.22 3.29
N LEU A 52 -29.45 -1.16 3.65
CA LEU A 52 -29.75 0.21 3.22
C LEU A 52 -29.35 0.46 1.76
N HIS A 53 -28.27 -0.18 1.32
CA HIS A 53 -27.74 -0.09 -0.02
C HIS A 53 -27.12 -1.43 -0.43
N GLU A 54 -27.24 -1.79 -1.69
CA GLU A 54 -26.74 -3.04 -2.28
C GLU A 54 -25.98 -2.75 -3.58
N ASN A 55 -25.18 -3.72 -4.04
CA ASN A 55 -24.38 -3.63 -5.28
C ASN A 55 -23.45 -2.40 -5.36
N LEU A 56 -22.87 -2.03 -4.21
CA LEU A 56 -21.95 -0.91 -4.11
C LEU A 56 -20.51 -1.30 -4.43
N THR A 57 -19.75 -0.33 -4.94
CA THR A 57 -18.28 -0.35 -4.88
C THR A 57 -17.80 -0.19 -3.43
N GLU A 58 -16.53 -0.50 -3.17
CA GLU A 58 -15.96 -0.38 -1.83
C GLU A 58 -15.97 1.08 -1.33
N ASP A 59 -15.67 2.03 -2.21
CA ASP A 59 -15.64 3.47 -1.88
C ASP A 59 -17.04 4.00 -1.53
N GLU A 60 -18.06 3.58 -2.28
CA GLU A 60 -19.46 3.90 -1.97
C GLU A 60 -19.90 3.25 -0.66
N ALA A 61 -19.51 2.00 -0.40
CA ALA A 61 -19.83 1.33 0.85
C ALA A 61 -19.19 2.03 2.06
N VAL A 62 -17.96 2.51 1.93
CA VAL A 62 -17.28 3.34 2.94
C VAL A 62 -18.00 4.67 3.12
N TYR A 63 -18.38 5.33 2.03
CA TYR A 63 -19.09 6.60 2.07
C TYR A 63 -20.42 6.48 2.83
N TRP A 64 -21.25 5.51 2.45
CA TRP A 64 -22.56 5.30 3.08
C TRP A 64 -22.44 4.83 4.53
N GLU A 65 -21.44 4.01 4.87
CA GLU A 65 -21.16 3.65 6.26
C GLU A 65 -20.92 4.90 7.12
N ARG A 66 -20.03 5.80 6.68
CA ARG A 66 -19.75 7.06 7.37
C ARG A 66 -20.97 7.96 7.45
N TYR A 67 -21.73 8.06 6.35
CA TYR A 67 -22.95 8.86 6.28
C TYR A 67 -23.97 8.41 7.33
N TRP A 68 -24.31 7.12 7.38
CA TRP A 68 -25.32 6.60 8.29
C TRP A 68 -24.88 6.61 9.75
N ILE A 69 -23.60 6.37 10.04
CA ILE A 69 -23.07 6.49 11.41
C ILE A 69 -23.23 7.92 11.91
N LYS A 70 -22.86 8.91 11.09
CA LYS A 70 -22.99 10.33 11.43
C LYS A 70 -24.45 10.78 11.52
N TYR A 71 -25.31 10.30 10.62
CA TYR A 71 -26.72 10.69 10.57
C TYR A 71 -27.52 10.17 11.78
N ILE A 72 -27.28 8.93 12.22
CA ILE A 72 -27.99 8.33 13.36
C ILE A 72 -27.33 8.70 14.69
N GLY A 73 -26.01 8.85 14.70
CA GLY A 73 -25.25 9.23 15.89
C GLY A 73 -24.81 8.05 16.75
N ARG A 74 -23.63 8.20 17.37
CA ARG A 74 -23.01 7.18 18.21
C ARG A 74 -23.39 7.35 19.67
N ARG A 75 -23.60 6.23 20.35
CA ARG A 75 -23.97 6.19 21.77
C ARG A 75 -22.87 6.66 22.70
N ASP A 76 -21.62 6.32 22.42
CA ASP A 76 -20.48 6.69 23.27
C ASP A 76 -20.22 8.20 23.26
N LEU A 77 -20.53 8.87 22.14
CA LEU A 77 -20.52 10.33 22.03
C LEU A 77 -21.81 10.99 22.54
N LYS A 78 -22.81 10.21 22.96
CA LYS A 78 -24.17 10.65 23.32
C LYS A 78 -24.92 11.37 22.19
N GLU A 79 -24.58 11.04 20.95
CA GLU A 79 -25.18 11.63 19.75
C GLU A 79 -26.30 10.76 19.17
N GLY A 80 -26.40 9.49 19.58
CA GLY A 80 -27.43 8.59 19.09
C GLY A 80 -27.39 7.20 19.69
N THR A 81 -27.94 6.22 18.96
CA THR A 81 -28.20 4.86 19.45
C THR A 81 -27.15 3.83 19.03
N LEU A 82 -26.25 4.19 18.10
CA LEU A 82 -25.31 3.24 17.52
C LEU A 82 -24.24 2.78 18.49
N CYS A 83 -23.96 1.48 18.49
CA CYS A 83 -22.87 0.82 19.21
C CYS A 83 -21.57 0.79 18.40
N ASN A 84 -21.48 1.56 17.30
CA ASN A 84 -20.26 1.74 16.54
C ASN A 84 -19.18 2.42 17.41
N LEU A 85 -17.92 1.99 17.29
CA LEU A 85 -16.78 2.55 18.05
C LEU A 85 -15.96 3.56 17.24
N THR A 86 -16.28 3.71 15.96
CA THR A 86 -15.56 4.57 15.00
C THR A 86 -16.60 5.26 14.12
N ASP A 87 -16.20 6.35 13.46
CA ASP A 87 -17.08 7.10 12.55
C ASP A 87 -17.26 6.42 11.18
N GLY A 88 -16.78 5.19 11.03
CA GLY A 88 -16.78 4.44 9.76
C GLY A 88 -15.58 4.76 8.87
N GLY A 89 -15.31 3.88 7.90
CA GLY A 89 -14.17 4.04 6.98
C GLY A 89 -12.81 3.58 7.52
N GLU A 90 -12.74 3.16 8.78
CA GLU A 90 -11.56 2.54 9.40
C GLU A 90 -11.48 1.04 9.04
N GLY A 91 -11.40 0.74 7.75
CA GLY A 91 -11.05 -0.61 7.26
C GLY A 91 -9.53 -0.82 7.21
N SER A 92 -9.10 -2.08 7.16
CA SER A 92 -7.70 -2.42 6.79
C SER A 92 -7.38 -2.07 5.34
N THR A 93 -8.39 -2.00 4.47
CA THR A 93 -8.27 -1.58 3.09
C THR A 93 -8.07 -0.07 3.03
N GLY A 94 -6.90 0.38 2.60
CA GLY A 94 -6.59 1.81 2.48
C GLY A 94 -5.90 2.43 3.70
N ARG A 95 -5.51 1.64 4.71
CA ARG A 95 -4.69 2.13 5.84
C ARG A 95 -3.36 2.66 5.32
N ILE A 96 -3.25 3.98 5.16
CA ILE A 96 -1.98 4.64 4.86
C ILE A 96 -1.17 4.66 6.14
N CYS A 97 -0.25 3.70 6.30
CA CYS A 97 0.72 3.74 7.39
C CYS A 97 1.47 5.08 7.34
N SER A 98 1.58 5.76 8.48
CA SER A 98 2.38 6.97 8.60
C SER A 98 3.83 6.70 8.20
N LYS A 99 4.58 7.74 7.81
CA LYS A 99 6.01 7.59 7.48
C LYS A 99 6.78 6.95 8.64
N GLU A 100 6.46 7.34 9.87
CA GLU A 100 7.08 6.78 11.07
C GLU A 100 6.78 5.29 11.25
N THR A 101 5.52 4.87 11.07
CA THR A 101 5.15 3.44 11.15
C THR A 101 5.83 2.64 10.04
N LYS A 102 5.90 3.17 8.81
CA LYS A 102 6.61 2.54 7.70
C LYS A 102 8.10 2.38 8.01
N GLN A 103 8.72 3.39 8.62
CA GLN A 103 10.12 3.33 9.05
C GLN A 103 10.33 2.30 10.15
N LYS A 104 9.46 2.24 11.16
CA LYS A 104 9.55 1.23 12.23
C LYS A 104 9.48 -0.20 11.69
N ILE A 105 8.52 -0.47 10.79
CA ILE A 105 8.38 -1.76 10.12
C ILE A 105 9.62 -2.07 9.26
N SER A 106 10.10 -1.10 8.49
CA SER A 106 11.30 -1.28 7.67
C SER A 106 12.52 -1.59 8.54
N ALA A 107 12.69 -0.91 9.67
CA ALA A 107 13.81 -1.12 10.58
C ALA A 107 13.75 -2.48 11.28
N SER A 108 12.55 -3.03 11.53
CA SER A 108 12.40 -4.35 12.14
C SER A 108 12.66 -5.51 11.18
N LEU A 109 12.66 -5.27 9.86
CA LEU A 109 12.82 -6.32 8.84
C LEU A 109 14.24 -6.41 8.27
N VAL A 110 15.16 -5.56 8.70
CA VAL A 110 16.53 -5.47 8.18
C VAL A 110 17.55 -5.87 9.24
N GLY A 111 18.64 -6.48 8.79
CA GLY A 111 19.76 -6.89 9.65
C GLY A 111 19.34 -7.94 10.68
N GLU A 112 19.99 -7.92 11.84
CA GLU A 112 19.82 -8.93 12.91
C GLU A 112 18.41 -9.01 13.49
N LYS A 113 17.65 -7.93 13.36
CA LYS A 113 16.26 -7.84 13.83
C LYS A 113 15.29 -8.57 12.92
N SER A 114 15.69 -8.84 11.68
CA SER A 114 14.84 -9.53 10.72
C SER A 114 14.56 -10.94 11.23
N PRO A 115 13.29 -11.41 11.24
CA PRO A 115 12.96 -12.78 11.65
C PRO A 115 13.67 -13.86 10.82
N MET A 116 14.13 -13.51 9.62
CA MET A 116 14.87 -14.41 8.73
C MET A 116 16.39 -14.19 8.78
N TYR A 117 16.90 -13.34 9.69
CA TYR A 117 18.34 -13.14 9.82
C TYR A 117 19.04 -14.43 10.22
N GLY A 118 20.17 -14.73 9.56
CA GLY A 118 20.92 -15.98 9.78
C GLY A 118 20.21 -17.25 9.31
N THR A 119 18.98 -17.15 8.77
CA THR A 119 18.26 -18.32 8.27
C THR A 119 18.76 -18.65 6.86
N HIS A 120 19.38 -19.81 6.71
CA HIS A 120 19.76 -20.34 5.40
C HIS A 120 18.71 -21.34 4.91
N ILE A 121 18.14 -21.07 3.74
CA ILE A 121 17.37 -22.11 3.04
C ILE A 121 18.27 -23.31 2.73
N SER A 122 17.73 -24.52 2.89
CA SER A 122 18.46 -25.74 2.58
C SER A 122 18.89 -25.76 1.11
N VAL A 123 20.00 -26.45 0.81
CA VAL A 123 20.50 -26.58 -0.56
C VAL A 123 19.44 -27.19 -1.48
N GLU A 124 18.68 -28.16 -0.97
CA GLU A 124 17.59 -28.79 -1.72
C GLU A 124 16.46 -27.81 -2.05
N HIS A 125 16.02 -26.99 -1.08
CA HIS A 125 14.98 -25.98 -1.31
C HIS A 125 15.48 -24.90 -2.27
N ARG A 126 16.74 -24.45 -2.14
CA ARG A 126 17.37 -23.53 -3.09
C ARG A 126 17.37 -24.11 -4.51
N ARG A 127 17.73 -25.38 -4.66
CA ARG A 127 17.72 -26.07 -5.96
C ARG A 127 16.32 -26.12 -6.55
N LYS A 128 15.30 -26.48 -5.77
CA LYS A 128 13.89 -26.48 -6.22
C LYS A 128 13.44 -25.09 -6.70
N LEU A 129 13.75 -24.04 -5.95
CA LEU A 129 13.45 -22.66 -6.36
C LEU A 129 14.18 -22.27 -7.65
N CYS A 130 15.43 -22.70 -7.84
CA CYS A 130 16.15 -22.46 -9.08
C CYS A 130 15.49 -23.16 -10.28
N GLU A 131 15.06 -24.42 -10.13
CA GLU A 131 14.45 -25.18 -11.22
C GLU A 131 13.09 -24.59 -11.65
N ILE A 132 12.28 -24.12 -10.71
CA ILE A 132 11.01 -23.45 -10.99
C ILE A 132 11.23 -22.13 -11.75
N ASN A 133 12.33 -21.42 -11.48
CA ASN A 133 12.57 -20.08 -12.03
C ASN A 133 13.49 -20.08 -13.26
N LYS A 134 13.72 -21.22 -13.92
CA LYS A 134 14.59 -21.33 -15.10
C LYS A 134 13.85 -21.78 -16.34
N GLY A 135 14.32 -21.28 -17.48
CA GLY A 135 13.88 -21.72 -18.80
C GLY A 135 12.36 -21.69 -18.93
N GLU A 136 11.80 -22.79 -19.41
CA GLU A 136 10.37 -22.96 -19.67
C GLU A 136 9.50 -23.01 -18.42
N ASN A 137 10.08 -23.40 -17.27
CA ASN A 137 9.37 -23.45 -15.99
C ASN A 137 9.10 -22.07 -15.41
N HIS A 138 9.87 -21.06 -15.84
CA HIS A 138 9.71 -19.72 -15.30
C HIS A 138 8.29 -19.21 -15.58
N PRO A 139 7.55 -18.66 -14.58
CA PRO A 139 6.15 -18.27 -14.75
C PRO A 139 5.88 -17.24 -15.87
N MET A 140 6.92 -16.51 -16.28
CA MET A 140 6.88 -15.54 -17.37
C MET A 140 7.47 -16.06 -18.69
N TYR A 141 7.85 -17.33 -18.79
CA TYR A 141 8.34 -17.90 -20.04
C TYR A 141 7.26 -17.80 -21.13
N GLY A 142 7.68 -17.43 -22.34
CA GLY A 142 6.78 -17.18 -23.48
C GLY A 142 5.88 -15.94 -23.37
N ARG A 143 5.84 -15.25 -22.22
CA ARG A 143 5.01 -14.05 -22.05
C ARG A 143 5.72 -12.80 -22.57
N VAL A 144 5.02 -12.02 -23.39
CA VAL A 144 5.51 -10.74 -23.91
C VAL A 144 4.84 -9.59 -23.18
N HIS A 145 5.65 -8.67 -22.64
CA HIS A 145 5.12 -7.44 -22.05
C HIS A 145 4.41 -6.57 -23.09
N SER A 146 3.25 -6.03 -22.71
CA SER A 146 2.49 -5.07 -23.54
C SER A 146 3.33 -3.83 -23.86
N LYS A 147 3.00 -3.13 -24.96
CA LYS A 147 3.68 -1.89 -25.35
C LYS A 147 3.64 -0.84 -24.23
N GLU A 148 2.51 -0.75 -23.53
CA GLU A 148 2.33 0.17 -22.41
C GLU A 148 3.21 -0.20 -21.20
N ALA A 149 3.27 -1.48 -20.83
CA ALA A 149 4.13 -1.96 -19.75
C ALA A 149 5.61 -1.71 -20.07
N ARG A 150 6.04 -1.99 -21.31
CA ARG A 150 7.40 -1.66 -21.79
C ARG A 150 7.69 -0.17 -21.68
N ARG A 151 6.75 0.69 -22.05
CA ARG A 151 6.90 2.15 -21.91
C ARG A 151 7.04 2.57 -20.44
N LYS A 152 6.20 2.03 -19.55
CA LYS A 152 6.26 2.30 -18.09
C LYS A 152 7.61 1.89 -17.49
N MET A 153 8.09 0.67 -17.80
CA MET A 153 9.40 0.19 -17.36
C MET A 153 10.53 1.09 -17.89
N SER A 154 10.50 1.47 -19.18
CA SER A 154 11.50 2.36 -19.77
C SER A 154 11.56 3.72 -19.06
N LEU A 155 10.40 4.32 -18.76
CA LEU A 155 10.34 5.60 -18.04
C LEU A 155 10.87 5.50 -16.61
N ALA A 156 10.62 4.39 -15.92
CA ALA A 156 11.14 4.13 -14.58
C ALA A 156 12.68 3.95 -14.58
N SER A 157 13.21 3.13 -15.50
CA SER A 157 14.65 2.89 -15.62
C SER A 157 15.43 4.16 -15.97
N LYS A 158 14.89 5.05 -16.82
CA LYS A 158 15.52 6.36 -17.14
C LYS A 158 15.68 7.27 -15.92
N LYS A 159 14.89 7.09 -14.85
CA LYS A 159 15.00 7.87 -13.60
C LYS A 159 16.07 7.30 -12.66
N LEU A 160 16.20 5.98 -12.59
CA LEU A 160 17.12 5.30 -11.66
C LEU A 160 18.57 5.17 -12.20
N SER A 161 18.78 5.11 -13.51
CA SER A 161 20.12 4.82 -14.09
C SER A 161 21.03 6.04 -14.26
N ARG A 162 20.64 7.21 -13.76
CA ARG A 162 21.43 8.43 -13.94
C ARG A 162 22.52 8.50 -12.88
N LYS A 163 23.77 8.25 -13.31
CA LYS A 163 24.97 8.40 -12.46
C LYS A 163 25.08 9.80 -11.82
N PHE A 164 24.48 10.82 -12.44
CA PHE A 164 24.50 12.19 -11.96
C PHE A 164 23.10 12.82 -11.89
N THR A 165 22.90 13.70 -10.91
CA THR A 165 21.72 14.57 -10.83
C THR A 165 21.81 15.67 -11.90
N LYS A 166 20.66 16.31 -12.22
CA LYS A 166 20.63 17.42 -13.18
C LYS A 166 21.58 18.57 -12.78
N ALA A 167 21.60 18.95 -11.50
CA ALA A 167 22.46 20.00 -10.99
C ALA A 167 23.96 19.68 -11.21
N LYS A 168 24.40 18.45 -10.90
CA LYS A 168 25.78 18.02 -11.12
C LYS A 168 26.15 18.00 -12.61
N VAL A 169 25.21 17.63 -13.48
CA VAL A 169 25.41 17.70 -14.94
C VAL A 169 25.63 19.13 -15.42
N GLU A 170 24.90 20.09 -14.87
CA GLU A 170 25.06 21.50 -15.21
C GLU A 170 26.39 22.07 -14.70
N GLU A 171 26.79 21.70 -13.49
CA GLU A 171 28.10 22.03 -12.92
C GLU A 171 29.26 21.49 -13.77
N ILE A 172 29.20 20.22 -14.18
CA ILE A 172 30.16 19.60 -15.12
C ILE A 172 30.28 20.41 -16.41
N ARG A 173 29.15 20.88 -16.97
CA ARG A 173 29.14 21.69 -18.20
C ARG A 173 29.73 23.08 -17.97
N LYS A 174 29.48 23.71 -16.81
CA LYS A 174 30.05 25.03 -16.45
C LYS A 174 31.57 24.94 -16.27
N LEU A 175 32.06 23.93 -15.55
CA LEU A 175 33.50 23.71 -15.35
C LEU A 175 34.24 23.51 -16.68
N TYR A 176 33.67 22.74 -17.59
CA TYR A 176 34.26 22.55 -18.92
C TYR A 176 34.32 23.85 -19.74
N LYS A 177 33.28 24.69 -19.66
CA LYS A 177 33.29 26.03 -20.30
C LYS A 177 34.33 26.96 -19.68
N GLY A 178 34.63 26.81 -18.40
CA GLY A 178 35.69 27.52 -17.68
C GLY A 178 37.09 26.94 -17.88
N SER A 179 37.33 26.25 -19.00
CA SER A 179 38.63 25.68 -19.39
C SER A 179 39.14 24.50 -18.54
N ALA A 180 38.32 23.89 -17.67
CA ALA A 180 38.73 22.68 -16.94
C ALA A 180 38.82 21.46 -17.87
N THR A 181 39.87 20.64 -17.70
CA THR A 181 40.08 19.45 -18.53
C THR A 181 39.11 18.32 -18.17
N LEU A 182 38.82 17.44 -19.14
CA LEU A 182 37.95 16.28 -18.90
C LEU A 182 38.47 15.36 -17.78
N LEU A 183 39.79 15.29 -17.59
CA LEU A 183 40.43 14.50 -16.54
C LEU A 183 40.20 15.13 -15.15
N GLN A 184 40.40 16.44 -15.01
CA GLN A 184 40.13 17.17 -13.76
C GLN A 184 38.67 17.03 -13.33
N ILE A 185 37.74 17.20 -14.28
CA ILE A 185 36.30 17.03 -14.01
C ILE A 185 35.99 15.56 -13.69
N GLY A 186 36.59 14.61 -14.39
CA GLY A 186 36.41 13.18 -14.13
C GLY A 186 36.81 12.78 -12.70
N ASN A 187 37.95 13.29 -12.22
CA ASN A 187 38.43 13.06 -10.87
C ASN A 187 37.51 13.71 -9.83
N LEU A 188 37.07 14.95 -10.06
CA LEU A 188 36.17 15.69 -9.15
C LEU A 188 34.81 14.99 -8.96
N PHE A 189 34.27 14.39 -10.01
CA PHE A 189 32.96 13.72 -9.99
C PHE A 189 33.02 12.19 -9.92
N ASN A 190 34.21 11.62 -9.71
CA ASN A 190 34.47 10.17 -9.70
C ASN A 190 33.83 9.43 -10.89
N ALA A 191 34.12 9.91 -12.10
CA ALA A 191 33.64 9.31 -13.34
C ALA A 191 34.70 9.26 -14.43
N GLY A 192 34.65 8.17 -15.20
CA GLY A 192 35.52 7.99 -16.35
C GLY A 192 35.36 9.10 -17.39
N ILE A 193 36.46 9.44 -18.05
CA ILE A 193 36.59 10.52 -19.03
C ILE A 193 35.50 10.45 -20.12
N THR A 194 35.18 9.26 -20.61
CA THR A 194 34.14 9.05 -21.63
C THR A 194 32.75 9.47 -21.15
N THR A 195 32.46 9.28 -19.85
CA THR A 195 31.19 9.73 -19.26
C THR A 195 31.10 11.24 -19.26
N ILE A 196 32.16 11.92 -18.79
CA ILE A 196 32.23 13.40 -18.77
C ILE A 196 32.14 13.95 -20.19
N ARG A 197 32.88 13.37 -21.14
CA ARG A 197 32.85 13.73 -22.56
C ARG A 197 31.42 13.67 -23.14
N ASN A 198 30.67 12.61 -22.83
CA ASN A 198 29.30 12.45 -23.32
C ASN A 198 28.32 13.46 -22.71
N ILE A 199 28.51 13.82 -21.43
CA ILE A 199 27.72 14.85 -20.73
C ILE A 199 27.94 16.23 -21.35
N VAL A 200 29.20 16.59 -21.57
CA VAL A 200 29.62 17.87 -22.14
C VAL A 200 29.21 17.99 -23.61
N LYS A 201 29.30 16.92 -24.39
CA LYS A 201 28.85 16.88 -25.80
C LYS A 201 27.34 16.72 -25.97
N HIS A 202 26.56 16.81 -24.88
CA HIS A 202 25.10 16.65 -24.91
C HIS A 202 24.60 15.32 -25.53
N LYS A 203 25.44 14.28 -25.59
CA LYS A 203 25.05 12.94 -26.05
C LYS A 203 24.22 12.18 -25.02
N THR A 204 24.34 12.58 -23.75
CA THR A 204 23.58 12.07 -22.62
C THR A 204 22.98 13.23 -21.85
N TYR A 205 21.96 12.96 -21.02
CA TYR A 205 21.24 14.00 -20.26
C TYR A 205 20.69 15.10 -21.18
N ILE A 206 20.02 14.66 -22.26
CA ILE A 206 19.31 15.52 -23.22
C ILE A 206 18.03 16.00 -22.54
N GLU A 207 17.84 17.31 -22.46
CA GLU A 207 16.57 17.91 -22.07
C GLU A 207 15.67 17.91 -23.30
N PHE A 208 14.64 17.07 -23.29
CA PHE A 208 13.56 17.20 -24.25
C PHE A 208 12.80 18.50 -23.90
N ARG A 209 12.84 19.48 -24.81
CA ARG A 209 11.91 20.61 -24.84
C ARG A 209 10.52 20.12 -25.21
#